data_AF-A0A7S0W0D0-F1
#
_entry.id   AF-A0A7S0W0D0-F1
#
_cell.length_a   1.000
_cell.length_b   1.000
_cell.length_c   1.000
_cell.angle_alpha   90.00
_cell.angle_beta   90.00
_cell.angle_gamma   90.00
#
_symmetry.space_group_name_H-M   'P 1'
#
loop_
_entity.id
_entity.type
_entity.pdbx_description
1 polymer ?
#
loop_
_entity_poly.entity_id
_entity_poly.type
_entity_poly.pdbx_seq_one_letter_code
_entity_poly.pdbx_strand_id
1 'polypeptide(L)'
;GAVQYEGLLRKKKEDHGMFEDPYKMVCVCRLQGNVLRVRLTHNGELVGIEEKYDLAEWHLMVRLDKPDRFSLMKGAVPASDNSNVVSFRSDKKNEAAEWMEALQAAEE
;
A
#
# COMPACT_ATOMS: atom_id res chain seq x y z
N GLY A 1 6.67 10.27 14.62
CA GLY A 1 6.81 11.47 13.79
C GLY A 1 5.44 12.03 13.46
N ALA A 2 5.40 13.23 12.89
CA ALA A 2 4.16 13.78 12.32
C ALA A 2 3.67 12.90 11.15
N VAL A 3 2.36 12.90 10.91
CA VAL A 3 1.78 12.25 9.72
C VAL A 3 2.10 13.12 8.51
N GLN A 4 2.81 12.55 7.55
CA GLN A 4 3.16 13.22 6.30
C GLN A 4 2.01 13.15 5.30
N TYR A 5 1.37 11.98 5.23
CA TYR A 5 0.27 11.73 4.32
C TYR A 5 -0.69 10.70 4.90
N GLU A 6 -2.00 10.92 4.73
CA GLU A 6 -3.05 10.01 5.19
C GLU A 6 -4.14 9.91 4.13
N GLY A 7 -4.61 8.70 3.88
CA GLY A 7 -5.65 8.46 2.88
C GLY A 7 -6.25 7.07 2.99
N LEU A 8 -7.36 6.88 2.27
CA LEU A 8 -8.02 5.58 2.12
C LEU A 8 -7.50 4.92 0.85
N LEU A 9 -7.03 3.69 0.99
CA LEU A 9 -6.58 2.86 -0.12
C LEU A 9 -7.28 1.51 -0.07
N ARG A 10 -7.15 0.73 -1.13
CA ARG A 10 -7.54 -0.67 -1.15
C ARG A 10 -6.31 -1.55 -1.20
N LYS A 11 -6.19 -2.49 -0.27
CA LYS A 11 -5.10 -3.46 -0.25
C LYS A 11 -5.49 -4.70 -1.04
N LYS A 12 -4.59 -5.18 -1.90
CA LYS A 12 -4.76 -6.44 -2.62
C LYS A 12 -4.71 -7.62 -1.64
N LYS A 13 -5.73 -8.47 -1.66
CA LYS A 13 -5.76 -9.75 -0.95
C LYS A 13 -5.00 -10.79 -1.77
N GLU A 14 -4.01 -11.44 -1.16
CA GLU A 14 -3.21 -12.47 -1.82
C GLU A 14 -4.05 -13.73 -2.09
N ASP A 15 -4.80 -14.19 -1.10
CA ASP A 15 -5.69 -15.35 -1.18
C ASP A 15 -7.13 -14.93 -1.57
N HIS A 16 -7.31 -14.50 -2.83
CA HIS A 16 -8.63 -14.21 -3.38
C HIS A 16 -9.09 -15.36 -4.30
N GLY A 17 -10.37 -15.71 -4.22
CA GLY A 17 -10.96 -16.66 -5.17
C GLY A 17 -10.97 -16.06 -6.59
N MET A 18 -11.01 -16.92 -7.61
CA MET A 18 -10.98 -16.53 -9.03
C MET A 18 -12.02 -15.46 -9.44
N PHE A 19 -13.12 -15.34 -8.69
CA PHE A 19 -14.22 -14.41 -8.94
C PHE A 19 -14.32 -13.27 -7.91
N GLU A 20 -13.44 -13.23 -6.91
CA GLU A 20 -13.43 -12.21 -5.87
C GLU A 20 -12.58 -11.02 -6.32
N ASP A 21 -13.10 -9.80 -6.21
CA ASP A 21 -12.28 -8.60 -6.44
C ASP A 21 -11.15 -8.57 -5.38
N PRO A 22 -9.87 -8.61 -5.80
CA PRO A 22 -8.76 -8.70 -4.86
C PRO A 22 -8.59 -7.40 -4.06
N TYR A 23 -9.22 -6.29 -4.47
CA TYR A 23 -9.15 -4.98 -3.82
C TYR A 23 -10.44 -4.67 -3.03
N LYS A 24 -11.20 -5.69 -2.62
CA LYS A 24 -12.46 -5.47 -1.88
C LYS A 24 -12.27 -4.80 -0.51
N MET A 25 -11.08 -4.92 0.08
CA MET A 25 -10.79 -4.39 1.41
C MET A 25 -10.25 -2.97 1.34
N VAL A 26 -10.91 -2.06 2.05
CA VAL A 26 -10.47 -0.67 2.22
C VAL A 26 -9.59 -0.59 3.46
N CYS A 27 -8.49 0.16 3.40
CA CYS A 27 -7.60 0.41 4.51
C CYS A 27 -7.31 1.90 4.66
N VAL A 28 -7.14 2.33 5.91
CA VAL A 28 -6.56 3.63 6.24
C VAL A 28 -5.05 3.47 6.20
N CYS A 29 -4.41 4.24 5.33
CA CYS A 29 -2.97 4.30 5.18
C CYS A 29 -2.45 5.62 5.72
N ARG A 30 -1.35 5.55 6.48
CA ARG A 30 -0.71 6.70 7.13
C ARG A 30 0.80 6.61 6.96
N LEU A 31 1.39 7.57 6.27
CA LEU A 31 2.84 7.72 6.17
C LEU A 31 3.33 8.58 7.34
N GLN A 32 4.22 8.02 8.17
CA GLN A 32 4.81 8.69 9.33
C GLN A 32 6.32 8.52 9.32
N GLY A 33 7.06 9.56 8.97
CA GLY A 33 8.50 9.41 8.66
C GLY A 33 8.68 8.41 7.52
N ASN A 34 9.56 7.43 7.71
CA ASN A 34 9.85 6.35 6.78
C ASN A 34 8.93 5.13 6.94
N VAL A 35 7.84 5.20 7.71
CA VAL A 35 6.97 4.04 7.96
C VAL A 35 5.58 4.28 7.41
N LEU A 36 5.15 3.42 6.47
CA LEU A 36 3.76 3.33 6.05
C LEU A 36 3.00 2.40 6.99
N ARG A 37 2.03 2.96 7.72
CA ARG A 37 1.12 2.22 8.59
C ARG A 37 -0.20 2.00 7.87
N VAL A 38 -0.67 0.76 7.89
CA VAL A 38 -1.89 0.37 7.20
C VAL A 38 -2.81 -0.33 8.19
N ARG A 39 -4.06 0.11 8.23
CA ARG A 39 -5.09 -0.50 9.07
C ARG A 39 -6.32 -0.78 8.25
N LEU A 40 -6.75 -2.03 8.24
CA LEU A 40 -7.93 -2.44 7.49
C LEU A 40 -9.19 -1.80 8.08
N THR A 41 -10.17 -1.59 7.20
CA THR A 41 -11.49 -1.10 7.57
C THR A 41 -12.54 -2.09 7.09
N HIS A 42 -13.57 -2.29 7.91
CA HIS A 42 -14.74 -3.08 7.55
C HIS A 42 -15.97 -2.28 7.97
N ASN A 43 -16.83 -1.95 7.00
CA ASN A 43 -18.00 -1.08 7.20
C ASN A 43 -17.69 0.28 7.85
N GLY A 44 -16.51 0.86 7.57
CA GLY A 44 -16.07 2.13 8.13
C GLY A 44 -15.42 2.05 9.50
N GLU A 45 -15.40 0.87 10.12
CA GLU A 45 -14.72 0.62 11.39
C GLU A 45 -13.31 0.06 11.17
N LEU A 46 -12.35 0.53 11.95
CA LEU A 46 -10.98 0.01 11.92
C LEU A 46 -10.96 -1.41 12.51
N VAL A 47 -10.48 -2.38 11.75
CA VAL A 47 -10.42 -3.79 12.15
C VAL A 47 -9.03 -4.37 11.94
N GLY A 48 -8.73 -5.44 12.69
CA GLY A 48 -7.47 -6.16 12.57
C GLY A 48 -6.26 -5.47 13.20
N ILE A 49 -5.08 -5.99 12.89
CA ILE A 49 -3.79 -5.49 13.39
C ILE A 49 -3.31 -4.36 12.46
N GLU A 50 -2.66 -3.35 13.02
CA GLU A 50 -1.95 -2.34 12.22
C GLU A 50 -0.71 -2.97 11.59
N GLU A 51 -0.68 -3.02 10.27
CA GLU A 51 0.48 -3.42 9.49
C GLU A 51 1.43 -2.24 9.32
N LYS A 52 2.73 -2.52 9.33
CA LYS A 52 3.78 -1.50 9.20
C LYS A 52 4.76 -1.92 8.13
N TYR A 53 4.96 -1.04 7.15
CA TYR A 53 5.92 -1.21 6.08
C TYR A 53 6.98 -0.13 6.25
N ASP A 54 8.14 -0.52 6.74
CA ASP A 54 9.29 0.38 6.91
C ASP A 54 10.01 0.54 5.58
N LEU A 55 10.09 1.76 5.08
CA LEU A 55 10.65 2.07 3.77
C LEU A 55 12.17 1.85 3.70
N ALA A 56 12.86 1.58 4.82
CA ALA A 56 14.23 1.11 4.80
C ALA A 56 14.35 -0.38 4.39
N GLU A 57 13.28 -1.17 4.55
CA GLU A 57 13.21 -2.58 4.14
C GLU A 57 12.29 -2.81 2.92
N TRP A 58 11.36 -1.89 2.69
CA TRP A 58 10.32 -1.98 1.67
C TRP A 58 10.49 -0.90 0.61
N HIS A 59 10.64 -1.31 -0.64
CA HIS A 59 10.87 -0.40 -1.75
C HIS A 59 9.60 -0.18 -2.58
N LEU A 60 9.39 1.05 -3.02
CA LEU A 60 8.30 1.39 -3.93
C LEU A 60 8.53 0.77 -5.32
N MET A 61 7.55 0.00 -5.79
CA MET A 61 7.44 -0.45 -7.18
C MET A 61 6.40 0.37 -7.92
N VAL A 62 6.88 1.23 -8.83
CA VAL A 62 6.03 2.02 -9.73
C VAL A 62 5.49 1.11 -10.84
N ARG A 63 4.16 1.13 -11.03
CA ARG A 63 3.47 0.39 -12.09
C ARG A 63 3.01 1.38 -13.17
N LEU A 64 3.80 1.52 -14.23
CA LEU A 64 3.47 2.41 -15.36
C LEU A 64 2.24 1.94 -16.15
N ASP A 65 1.88 0.65 -16.05
CA ASP A 65 0.71 0.07 -16.71
C ASP A 65 -0.62 0.33 -15.98
N LYS A 66 -0.57 0.66 -14.68
CA LYS A 66 -1.74 0.92 -13.82
C LYS A 66 -1.50 2.14 -12.94
N PRO A 67 -1.82 3.36 -13.42
CA PRO A 67 -1.57 4.60 -12.67
C PRO A 67 -2.46 4.75 -11.41
N ASP A 68 -3.50 3.93 -11.26
CA ASP A 68 -4.33 3.86 -10.05
C ASP A 68 -3.72 2.98 -8.93
N ARG A 69 -2.53 2.41 -9.15
CA ARG A 69 -1.96 1.37 -8.29
C ARG A 69 -0.48 1.60 -8.05
N PHE A 70 -0.05 1.19 -6.87
CA PHE A 70 1.37 1.07 -6.53
C PHE A 70 1.59 -0.21 -5.72
N SER A 71 2.83 -0.64 -5.60
CA SER A 71 3.17 -1.80 -4.76
C SER A 71 4.43 -1.52 -3.96
N LEU A 72 4.53 -2.12 -2.78
CA LEU A 72 5.76 -2.15 -2.00
C LEU A 72 6.31 -3.57 -2.04
N MET A 73 7.62 -3.69 -2.21
CA MET A 73 8.33 -4.97 -2.22
C MET A 73 9.34 -5.01 -1.09
N LYS A 74 9.33 -6.08 -0.30
CA LYS A 74 10.33 -6.28 0.76
C LYS A 74 11.64 -6.82 0.16
N GLY A 75 12.73 -6.07 0.29
CA GLY A 75 14.08 -6.44 -0.19
C GLY A 75 14.38 -6.14 -1.66
N ALA A 76 15.65 -6.29 -2.05
CA ALA A 76 16.19 -5.85 -3.36
C ALA A 76 16.13 -6.91 -4.48
N VAL A 77 15.64 -8.12 -4.20
CA VAL A 77 15.64 -9.24 -5.16
C VAL A 77 14.20 -9.53 -5.55
N PRO A 78 13.88 -9.66 -6.85
CA PRO A 78 12.57 -10.16 -7.26
C PRO A 78 12.43 -11.60 -6.75
N ALA A 79 11.78 -11.76 -5.61
CA ALA A 79 11.40 -13.07 -5.12
C ALA A 79 10.47 -13.69 -6.18
N SER A 80 10.75 -14.94 -6.58
CA SER A 80 9.82 -15.73 -7.41
C SER A 80 8.48 -16.00 -6.70
N ASP A 81 8.37 -15.57 -5.45
CA ASP A 81 7.24 -15.76 -4.56
C ASP A 81 6.59 -14.39 -4.27
N ASN A 82 5.31 -14.24 -4.64
CA ASN A 82 4.55 -12.99 -4.46
C ASN A 82 4.38 -12.58 -2.99
N SER A 83 4.74 -13.44 -2.04
CA SER A 83 4.60 -13.25 -0.59
C SER A 83 5.36 -12.04 -0.02
N ASN A 84 6.26 -11.41 -0.80
CA ASN A 84 7.01 -10.22 -0.39
C ASN A 84 6.51 -8.92 -1.04
N VAL A 85 5.36 -8.95 -1.74
CA VAL A 85 4.80 -7.78 -2.44
C VAL A 85 3.43 -7.44 -1.87
N VAL A 86 3.27 -6.21 -1.40
CA VAL A 86 1.95 -5.65 -1.07
C VAL A 86 1.53 -4.66 -2.15
N SER A 87 0.33 -4.83 -2.70
CA SER A 87 -0.21 -3.92 -3.70
C SER A 87 -1.37 -3.11 -3.14
N PHE A 88 -1.39 -1.83 -3.48
CA PHE A 88 -2.44 -0.89 -3.11
C PHE A 88 -3.06 -0.26 -4.35
N ARG A 89 -4.34 0.09 -4.23
CA ARG A 89 -5.11 0.78 -5.26
C ARG A 89 -5.82 1.98 -4.65
N SER A 90 -5.76 3.13 -5.31
CA SER A 90 -6.56 4.31 -4.96
C SER A 90 -7.89 4.31 -5.73
N ASP A 91 -8.97 4.74 -5.08
CA ASP A 91 -10.25 4.98 -5.78
C ASP A 91 -10.32 6.40 -6.36
N LYS A 92 -9.53 7.35 -5.83
CA LYS A 92 -9.51 8.72 -6.36
C LYS A 92 -8.54 8.84 -7.52
N LYS A 93 -8.90 9.72 -8.46
CA LYS A 93 -8.04 10.11 -9.57
C LYS A 93 -6.79 10.81 -9.00
N ASN A 94 -5.61 10.40 -9.46
CA ASN A 94 -4.29 10.92 -9.07
C ASN A 94 -3.81 10.60 -7.64
N GLU A 95 -4.65 10.05 -6.75
CA GLU A 95 -4.24 9.75 -5.37
C GLU A 95 -3.12 8.72 -5.29
N ALA A 96 -3.09 7.74 -6.20
CA ALA A 96 -1.95 6.83 -6.32
C ALA A 96 -0.64 7.55 -6.71
N ALA A 97 -0.69 8.58 -7.55
CA ALA A 97 0.50 9.37 -7.90
C ALA A 97 1.01 10.15 -6.69
N GLU A 98 0.10 10.81 -5.95
CA GLU A 98 0.43 11.53 -4.72
C GLU A 98 1.03 10.59 -3.66
N TRP A 99 0.49 9.38 -3.53
CA TRP A 99 1.07 8.35 -2.66
C TRP A 99 2.47 7.93 -3.11
N MET A 100 2.70 7.71 -4.42
CA MET A 100 4.02 7.36 -4.93
C MET A 100 5.04 8.47 -4.67
N GLU A 101 4.68 9.73 -4.92
CA GLU A 101 5.55 10.88 -4.64
C GLU A 101 5.88 10.99 -3.15
N ALA A 102 4.89 10.84 -2.27
CA ALA A 102 5.08 10.89 -0.83
C ALA A 102 5.95 9.74 -0.30
N LEU A 103 5.76 8.52 -0.83
CA LEU A 103 6.55 7.34 -0.46
C LEU A 103 8.00 7.49 -0.94
N GLN A 104 8.20 7.95 -2.17
CA GLN A 104 9.54 8.19 -2.73
C GLN A 104 10.29 9.26 -1.93
N ALA A 105 9.63 10.38 -1.60
CA ALA A 105 10.22 11.43 -0.77
C ALA A 105 10.53 10.99 0.67
N ALA A 106 9.90 9.91 1.16
CA ALA A 106 10.16 9.35 2.47
C ALA A 106 11.21 8.21 2.47
N GLU A 107 11.59 7.71 1.28
CA GLU A 107 12.74 6.81 1.10
C GLU A 107 14.08 7.59 1.05
N GLU A 108 14.05 8.87 0.67
CA GLU A 108 15.22 9.79 0.60
C GLU A 108 15.65 10.35 1.97
#